data_AF-A0A8T2AY53-F1
#
_entry.id   AF-A0A8T2AY53-F1
#
_cell.length_a   1.000
_cell.length_b   1.000
_cell.length_c   1.000
_cell.angle_alpha   90.00
_cell.angle_beta   90.00
_cell.angle_gamma   90.00
#
_symmetry.space_group_name_H-M   'P 1'
#
loop_
_entity.id
_entity.type
_entity.pdbx_description
1 polymer ?
#
loop_
_entity_poly.entity_id
_entity_poly.type
_entity_poly.pdbx_seq_one_letter_code
_entity_poly.pdbx_strand_id
1 'polypeptide(L)'
;MIGLFKVKEKQREESQNTNRRGASTVKKQSAGELRLHKDISELNLPKSCKISFPNGKNDLMNFEVTIKPDEGYYMNGKFVFTFQVSNVYPHEAPKVKCKTKVYHPNIDLEGNVCLNILREDWKPVLNINTVIYGLFHLFTEPNYEDPLNHDAAAVLRDNPKLFENNVKRAMMGGHVGETSFPRCM
;
A
#
# COMPACT_ATOMS: atom_id res chain seq x y z
N MET A 1 -5.39 4.22 -52.66
CA MET A 1 -4.89 3.02 -51.97
C MET A 1 -3.37 2.85 -52.13
N ILE A 2 -2.50 3.82 -51.76
CA ILE A 2 -1.03 3.67 -51.95
C ILE A 2 -0.15 4.30 -50.82
N GLY A 3 -0.67 5.18 -49.95
CA GLY A 3 0.16 5.89 -48.95
C GLY A 3 0.42 5.15 -47.62
N LEU A 4 -0.50 4.30 -47.16
CA LEU A 4 -0.43 3.70 -45.81
C LEU A 4 0.46 2.45 -45.70
N PHE A 5 0.70 1.74 -46.81
CA PHE A 5 1.54 0.53 -46.81
C PHE A 5 3.04 0.86 -46.83
N LYS A 6 3.45 1.90 -47.58
CA LYS A 6 4.87 2.33 -47.65
C LYS A 6 5.43 2.86 -46.33
N VAL A 7 4.60 3.50 -45.50
CA VAL A 7 5.00 4.00 -44.17
C VAL A 7 5.24 2.84 -43.20
N LYS A 8 4.44 1.78 -43.29
CA LYS A 8 4.60 0.56 -42.48
C LYS A 8 5.82 -0.26 -42.86
N GLU A 9 6.17 -0.31 -44.15
CA GLU A 9 7.37 -1.01 -44.64
C GLU A 9 8.65 -0.27 -44.25
N LYS A 10 8.67 1.06 -44.39
CA LYS A 10 9.83 1.88 -44.01
C LYS A 10 10.10 1.87 -42.50
N GLN A 11 9.05 1.86 -41.67
CA GLN A 11 9.19 1.70 -40.21
C GLN A 11 9.64 0.29 -39.81
N ARG A 12 9.28 -0.76 -40.58
CA ARG A 12 9.75 -2.13 -40.35
C ARG A 12 11.24 -2.28 -40.70
N GLU A 13 11.69 -1.68 -41.78
CA GLU A 13 13.10 -1.70 -42.20
C GLU A 13 14.00 -0.88 -41.27
N GLU A 14 13.53 0.28 -40.79
CA GLU A 14 14.26 1.09 -39.79
C GLU A 14 14.40 0.36 -38.45
N SER A 15 13.37 -0.40 -38.03
CA SER A 15 13.41 -1.21 -36.80
C SER A 15 14.30 -2.47 -36.88
N GLN A 16 14.60 -2.97 -38.09
CA GLN A 16 15.49 -4.11 -38.28
C GLN A 16 16.97 -3.72 -38.30
N ASN A 17 17.30 -2.48 -38.64
CA ASN A 17 18.70 -2.02 -38.74
C ASN A 17 19.28 -1.50 -37.41
N THR A 18 18.45 -1.19 -36.42
CA THR A 18 18.89 -0.82 -35.05
C THR A 18 19.30 -2.01 -34.19
N ASN A 19 19.05 -3.25 -34.64
CA ASN A 19 19.33 -4.48 -33.87
C ASN A 19 20.79 -4.98 -33.96
N ARG A 20 21.71 -4.22 -34.57
CA ARG A 20 23.11 -4.62 -34.81
C ARG A 20 24.17 -3.90 -33.98
N ARG A 21 23.79 -2.97 -33.10
CA ARG A 21 24.72 -2.40 -32.12
C ARG A 21 24.16 -2.70 -30.74
N GLY A 22 24.93 -3.43 -29.92
CA GLY A 22 24.54 -3.83 -28.58
C GLY A 22 24.09 -2.63 -27.76
N ALA A 23 22.79 -2.39 -27.77
CA ALA A 23 22.11 -1.43 -26.93
C ALA A 23 21.56 -2.23 -25.76
N SER A 24 21.95 -1.86 -24.55
CA SER A 24 21.17 -2.19 -23.37
C SER A 24 19.72 -1.85 -23.68
N THR A 25 18.87 -2.87 -23.75
CA THR A 25 17.45 -2.74 -24.04
C THR A 25 16.83 -1.90 -22.93
N VAL A 26 16.70 -0.58 -23.16
CA VAL A 26 15.94 0.30 -22.29
C VAL A 26 14.50 -0.22 -22.32
N LYS A 27 14.13 -0.96 -21.27
CA LYS A 27 12.81 -1.56 -21.14
C LYS A 27 11.80 -0.41 -21.13
N LYS A 28 10.93 -0.38 -22.13
CA LYS A 28 9.90 0.67 -22.25
C LYS A 28 8.98 0.57 -21.04
N GLN A 29 8.93 1.62 -20.22
CA GLN A 29 8.10 1.66 -19.01
C GLN A 29 6.62 1.63 -19.38
N SER A 30 5.82 0.90 -18.60
CA SER A 30 4.36 0.91 -18.71
C SER A 30 3.77 2.23 -18.23
N ALA A 31 2.53 2.53 -18.63
CA ALA A 31 1.83 3.72 -18.14
C ALA A 31 1.69 3.71 -16.60
N GLY A 32 1.46 2.53 -16.00
CA GLY A 32 1.39 2.37 -14.55
C GLY A 32 2.74 2.57 -13.86
N GLU A 33 3.84 2.10 -14.45
CA GLU A 33 5.20 2.36 -13.93
C GLU A 33 5.53 3.86 -13.98
N LEU A 34 5.21 4.55 -15.09
CA LEU A 34 5.42 5.99 -15.22
C LEU A 34 4.58 6.78 -14.20
N ARG A 35 3.32 6.37 -14.00
CA ARG A 35 2.43 6.99 -13.02
C ARG A 35 2.93 6.76 -11.60
N LEU A 36 3.33 5.54 -11.25
CA LEU A 36 3.88 5.24 -9.94
C LEU A 36 5.18 6.01 -9.68
N HIS A 37 6.08 6.10 -10.67
CA HIS A 37 7.30 6.90 -10.55
C HIS A 37 7.00 8.35 -10.15
N LYS A 38 5.99 8.95 -10.78
CA LYS A 38 5.53 10.30 -10.44
C LYS A 38 5.03 10.36 -9.00
N ASP A 39 4.12 9.45 -8.62
CA ASP A 39 3.58 9.40 -7.26
C ASP A 39 4.67 9.23 -6.19
N ILE A 40 5.69 8.40 -6.44
CA ILE A 40 6.83 8.20 -5.54
C ILE A 40 7.72 9.45 -5.45
N SER A 41 7.93 10.16 -6.57
CA SER A 41 8.74 11.39 -6.60
C SER A 41 8.07 12.57 -5.89
N GLU A 42 6.74 12.56 -5.78
CA GLU A 42 5.92 13.61 -5.18
C GLU A 42 5.42 13.22 -3.77
N LEU A 43 5.97 12.16 -3.16
CA LEU A 43 5.60 11.74 -1.81
C LEU A 43 5.85 12.86 -0.80
N ASN A 44 4.83 13.17 0.00
CA ASN A 44 4.92 14.08 1.12
C ASN A 44 4.30 13.40 2.33
N LEU A 45 5.07 12.53 2.96
CA LEU A 45 4.59 11.65 4.03
C LEU A 45 4.72 12.29 5.42
N PRO A 46 3.86 11.91 6.38
CA PRO A 46 4.09 12.18 7.79
C PRO A 46 5.46 11.64 8.23
N LYS A 47 6.09 12.28 9.23
CA LYS A 47 7.39 11.82 9.78
C LYS A 47 7.32 10.40 10.36
N SER A 48 6.13 9.98 10.77
CA SER A 48 5.76 8.65 11.25
C SER A 48 5.73 7.58 10.15
N CYS A 49 5.80 7.96 8.87
CA CYS A 49 5.70 7.05 7.73
C CYS A 49 7.05 6.95 7.00
N LYS A 50 7.45 5.73 6.63
CA LYS A 50 8.66 5.47 5.85
C LYS A 50 8.40 4.44 4.76
N ILE A 51 8.85 4.74 3.55
CA ILE A 51 8.82 3.80 2.42
C ILE A 51 10.16 3.05 2.30
N SER A 52 10.12 1.80 1.89
CA SER A 52 11.29 0.98 1.59
C SER A 52 11.05 0.04 0.41
N PHE A 53 12.10 -0.26 -0.34
CA PHE A 53 12.07 -1.14 -1.52
C PHE A 53 12.92 -2.39 -1.23
N PRO A 54 12.35 -3.42 -0.55
CA PRO A 54 13.13 -4.56 -0.06
C PRO A 54 13.74 -5.41 -1.19
N ASN A 55 13.11 -5.41 -2.37
CA ASN A 55 13.58 -6.12 -3.56
C ASN A 55 14.60 -5.32 -4.39
N GLY A 56 15.02 -4.15 -3.90
CA GLY A 56 15.95 -3.25 -4.59
C GLY A 56 15.25 -2.25 -5.51
N LYS A 57 16.04 -1.33 -6.08
CA LYS A 57 15.55 -0.16 -6.84
C LYS A 57 14.88 -0.49 -8.18
N ASN A 58 15.00 -1.73 -8.65
CA ASN A 58 14.47 -2.16 -9.95
C ASN A 58 13.04 -2.71 -9.85
N ASP A 59 12.53 -2.96 -8.64
CA ASP A 59 11.18 -3.46 -8.39
C ASP A 59 10.35 -2.40 -7.67
N LEU A 60 10.07 -1.30 -8.38
CA LEU A 60 9.35 -0.17 -7.78
C LEU A 60 7.85 -0.45 -7.59
N MET A 61 7.30 -1.43 -8.30
CA MET A 61 5.89 -1.82 -8.22
C MET A 61 5.58 -2.63 -6.96
N ASN A 62 6.60 -3.10 -6.23
CA ASN A 62 6.46 -3.79 -4.97
C ASN A 62 7.31 -3.12 -3.90
N PHE A 63 6.66 -2.52 -2.91
CA PHE A 63 7.35 -1.79 -1.85
C PHE A 63 6.66 -1.99 -0.51
N GLU A 64 7.33 -1.54 0.54
CA GLU A 64 6.78 -1.57 1.89
C GLU A 64 6.66 -0.16 2.45
N VAL A 65 5.61 0.05 3.24
CA VAL A 65 5.41 1.28 4.03
C VAL A 65 5.37 0.90 5.49
N THR A 66 6.26 1.48 6.27
CA THR A 66 6.24 1.41 7.73
C THR A 66 5.54 2.63 8.30
N ILE A 67 4.52 2.41 9.13
CA ILE A 67 3.81 3.44 9.89
C ILE A 67 4.17 3.28 11.38
N LYS A 68 4.57 4.39 12.01
CA LYS A 68 4.86 4.51 13.43
C LYS A 68 4.02 5.62 14.06
N PRO A 69 2.79 5.34 14.50
CA PRO A 69 1.94 6.35 15.10
C PRO A 69 2.61 6.96 16.33
N ASP A 70 2.54 8.28 16.43
CA ASP A 70 3.07 9.11 17.52
C ASP A 70 1.97 9.61 18.47
N GLU A 71 0.72 9.23 18.21
CA GLU A 71 -0.45 9.50 19.04
C GLU A 71 -1.49 8.37 18.95
N GLY A 72 -2.60 8.51 19.67
CA GLY A 72 -3.71 7.56 19.65
C GLY A 72 -3.41 6.22 20.32
N TYR A 73 -4.31 5.25 20.12
CA TYR A 73 -4.23 3.93 20.76
C TYR A 73 -2.96 3.15 20.41
N TYR A 74 -2.42 3.39 19.21
CA TYR A 74 -1.32 2.64 18.63
C TYR A 74 0.04 3.35 18.72
N MET A 75 0.13 4.38 19.56
CA MET A 75 1.36 5.13 19.81
C MET A 75 2.53 4.19 20.13
N ASN A 76 3.72 4.49 19.57
CA ASN A 76 4.95 3.71 19.69
C ASN A 76 4.94 2.34 18.98
N GLY A 77 3.86 1.98 18.28
CA GLY A 77 3.83 0.80 17.43
C GLY A 77 4.63 0.96 16.14
N LYS A 78 4.91 -0.17 15.48
CA LYS A 78 5.53 -0.25 14.16
C LYS A 78 4.74 -1.23 13.28
N PHE A 79 4.03 -0.68 12.31
CA PHE A 79 3.15 -1.43 11.41
C PHE A 79 3.72 -1.40 10.00
N VAL A 80 3.95 -2.56 9.41
CA VAL A 80 4.53 -2.68 8.06
C VAL A 80 3.44 -3.14 7.10
N PHE A 81 3.29 -2.43 5.98
CA PHE A 81 2.35 -2.74 4.93
C PHE A 81 3.09 -3.04 3.64
N THR A 82 2.67 -4.09 2.91
CA THR A 82 3.10 -4.32 1.54
C THR A 82 2.19 -3.60 0.57
N PHE A 83 2.79 -3.04 -0.47
CA PHE A 83 2.11 -2.47 -1.61
C PHE A 83 2.51 -3.25 -2.84
N GLN A 84 1.52 -3.74 -3.60
CA GLN A 84 1.70 -4.35 -4.91
C GLN A 84 0.89 -3.58 -5.92
N VAL A 85 1.58 -2.85 -6.79
CA VAL A 85 0.98 -2.03 -7.84
C VAL A 85 0.91 -2.87 -9.13
N SER A 86 -0.25 -2.91 -9.78
CA SER A 86 -0.40 -3.61 -11.06
C SER A 86 0.00 -2.70 -12.23
N ASN A 87 0.26 -3.27 -13.40
CA ASN A 87 0.53 -2.51 -14.62
C ASN A 87 -0.67 -1.68 -15.11
N VAL A 88 -1.86 -1.92 -14.54
CA VAL A 88 -3.13 -1.23 -14.87
C VAL A 88 -3.30 0.03 -14.02
N TYR A 89 -2.43 0.27 -13.03
CA TYR A 89 -2.39 1.51 -12.25
C TYR A 89 -2.35 2.74 -13.18
N PRO A 90 -3.12 3.81 -12.91
CA PRO A 90 -3.95 4.08 -11.74
C PRO A 90 -5.43 3.64 -11.88
N HIS A 91 -5.79 2.88 -12.91
CA HIS A 91 -7.19 2.45 -13.09
C HIS A 91 -7.63 1.45 -12.02
N GLU A 92 -6.69 0.63 -11.53
CA GLU A 92 -6.86 -0.22 -10.36
C GLU A 92 -6.06 0.32 -9.18
N ALA A 93 -6.59 0.16 -7.97
CA ALA A 93 -5.89 0.48 -6.73
C ALA A 93 -4.67 -0.43 -6.51
N PRO A 94 -3.65 0.03 -5.77
CA PRO A 94 -2.61 -0.89 -5.27
C PRO A 94 -3.22 -1.92 -4.33
N LYS A 95 -2.74 -3.17 -4.40
CA LYS A 95 -3.08 -4.18 -3.38
C LYS A 95 -2.23 -3.92 -2.15
N VAL A 96 -2.89 -3.71 -1.01
CA VAL A 96 -2.24 -3.44 0.27
C VAL A 96 -2.55 -4.55 1.28
N LYS A 97 -1.52 -5.04 1.97
CA LYS A 97 -1.68 -5.95 3.12
C LYS A 97 -0.83 -5.48 4.29
N CYS A 98 -1.35 -5.62 5.50
CA CYS A 98 -0.57 -5.46 6.73
C CYS A 98 0.26 -6.72 6.98
N LYS A 99 1.58 -6.60 7.04
CA LYS A 99 2.49 -7.67 7.46
C LYS A 99 2.53 -7.83 8.98
N THR A 100 2.23 -6.78 9.73
CA THR A 100 2.22 -6.79 11.19
C THR A 100 0.88 -7.30 11.70
N LYS A 101 0.86 -8.48 12.36
CA LYS A 101 -0.35 -8.95 13.05
C LYS A 101 -0.69 -7.99 14.20
N VAL A 102 -1.86 -7.36 14.14
CA VAL A 102 -2.27 -6.27 15.04
C VAL A 102 -3.73 -6.43 15.47
N TYR A 103 -4.06 -6.04 16.70
CA TYR A 103 -5.43 -5.94 17.17
C TYR A 103 -6.04 -4.62 16.71
N HIS A 104 -6.83 -4.63 15.63
CA HIS A 104 -7.36 -3.43 14.99
C HIS A 104 -8.74 -3.67 14.36
N PRO A 105 -9.72 -2.75 14.48
CA PRO A 105 -11.05 -2.92 13.89
C PRO A 105 -11.02 -3.17 12.37
N ASN A 106 -10.24 -2.39 11.63
CA ASN A 106 -10.19 -2.44 10.16
C ASN A 106 -9.07 -3.33 9.56
N ILE A 107 -8.37 -4.14 10.37
CA ILE A 107 -7.33 -5.06 9.89
C ILE A 107 -7.59 -6.44 10.48
N ASP A 108 -7.70 -7.47 9.64
CA ASP A 108 -7.87 -8.84 10.10
C ASP A 108 -6.54 -9.54 10.42
N LEU A 109 -6.63 -10.77 10.90
CA LEU A 109 -5.46 -11.57 11.30
C LEU A 109 -4.61 -12.05 10.12
N GLU A 110 -5.14 -12.00 8.89
CA GLU A 110 -4.45 -12.33 7.64
C GLU A 110 -3.79 -11.11 6.99
N GLY A 111 -3.95 -9.93 7.62
CA GLY A 111 -3.40 -8.67 7.16
C GLY A 111 -4.23 -7.99 6.08
N ASN A 112 -5.45 -8.43 5.79
CA ASN A 112 -6.33 -7.69 4.90
C ASN A 112 -6.76 -6.39 5.58
N VAL A 113 -6.87 -5.32 4.80
CA VAL A 113 -7.19 -3.97 5.30
C VAL A 113 -8.54 -3.55 4.73
N CYS A 114 -9.41 -3.01 5.59
CA CYS A 114 -10.60 -2.29 5.17
C CYS A 114 -10.28 -0.79 5.13
N LEU A 115 -10.13 -0.28 3.91
CA LEU A 115 -9.95 1.12 3.60
C LEU A 115 -10.68 1.37 2.29
N ASN A 116 -11.76 2.14 2.33
CA ASN A 116 -12.67 2.38 1.20
C ASN A 116 -11.96 2.81 -0.09
N ILE A 117 -10.94 3.66 0.01
CA ILE A 117 -10.15 4.12 -1.15
C ILE A 117 -9.30 3.01 -1.79
N LEU A 118 -9.18 1.83 -1.20
CA LEU A 118 -8.58 0.65 -1.84
C LEU A 118 -9.61 -0.22 -2.59
N ARG A 119 -10.89 0.17 -2.55
CA ARG A 119 -12.03 -0.60 -3.06
C ARG A 119 -13.00 0.31 -3.83
N GLU A 120 -14.22 0.50 -3.33
CA GLU A 120 -15.31 1.22 -4.00
C GLU A 120 -15.00 2.70 -4.26
N ASP A 121 -14.24 3.33 -3.38
CA ASP A 121 -13.91 4.76 -3.47
C ASP A 121 -12.59 5.03 -4.19
N TRP A 122 -11.93 3.98 -4.72
CA TRP A 122 -10.76 4.19 -5.57
C TRP A 122 -11.14 4.96 -6.83
N LYS A 123 -10.37 6.00 -7.12
CA LYS A 123 -10.44 6.76 -8.38
C LYS A 123 -9.02 6.96 -8.92
N PRO A 124 -8.81 6.96 -10.25
CA PRO A 124 -7.49 7.16 -10.85
C PRO A 124 -6.79 8.48 -10.49
N VAL A 125 -7.54 9.46 -9.95
CA VAL A 125 -7.00 10.73 -9.44
C VAL A 125 -6.30 10.57 -8.09
N LEU A 126 -6.64 9.54 -7.31
CA LEU A 126 -5.96 9.21 -6.06
C LEU A 126 -4.56 8.67 -6.35
N ASN A 127 -3.67 8.79 -5.38
CA ASN A 127 -2.25 8.46 -5.51
C ASN A 127 -1.73 7.70 -4.29
N ILE A 128 -0.49 7.21 -4.37
CA ILE A 128 0.15 6.46 -3.27
C ILE A 128 0.20 7.28 -1.96
N ASN A 129 0.43 8.59 -2.06
CA ASN A 129 0.42 9.49 -0.90
C ASN A 129 -0.93 9.42 -0.16
N THR A 130 -2.03 9.54 -0.89
CA THR A 130 -3.40 9.47 -0.35
C THR A 130 -3.66 8.13 0.35
N VAL A 131 -3.22 7.02 -0.25
CA VAL A 131 -3.36 5.69 0.35
C VAL A 131 -2.58 5.61 1.67
N ILE A 132 -1.34 6.09 1.72
CA ILE A 132 -0.52 6.07 2.94
C ILE A 132 -1.15 6.93 4.04
N TYR A 133 -1.71 8.10 3.71
CA TYR A 133 -2.46 8.92 4.67
C TYR A 133 -3.71 8.21 5.18
N GLY A 134 -4.46 7.53 4.30
CA GLY A 134 -5.62 6.72 4.71
C GLY A 134 -5.23 5.61 5.69
N LEU A 135 -4.13 4.90 5.41
CA LEU A 135 -3.60 3.88 6.32
C LEU A 135 -3.13 4.47 7.65
N PHE A 136 -2.46 5.63 7.64
CA PHE A 136 -2.06 6.32 8.87
C PHE A 136 -3.28 6.71 9.70
N HIS A 137 -4.32 7.22 9.04
CA HIS A 137 -5.55 7.65 9.71
C HIS A 137 -6.29 6.51 10.40
N LEU A 138 -6.23 5.28 9.87
CA LEU A 138 -6.79 4.11 10.56
C LEU A 138 -6.18 3.91 11.96
N PHE A 139 -4.92 4.26 12.17
CA PHE A 139 -4.27 4.16 13.48
C PHE A 139 -4.55 5.33 14.42
N THR A 140 -4.85 6.52 13.90
CA THR A 140 -5.21 7.67 14.73
C THR A 140 -6.70 7.65 15.08
N GLU A 141 -7.55 7.26 14.13
CA GLU A 141 -9.01 7.23 14.21
C GLU A 141 -9.55 5.89 13.67
N PRO A 142 -9.47 4.80 14.45
CA PRO A 142 -9.98 3.50 14.02
C PRO A 142 -11.50 3.54 13.81
N ASN A 143 -11.99 2.90 12.74
CA ASN A 143 -13.40 2.92 12.39
C ASN A 143 -14.10 1.62 12.81
N TYR A 144 -15.13 1.72 13.66
CA TYR A 144 -15.94 0.57 14.10
C TYR A 144 -17.19 0.29 13.26
N GLU A 145 -17.54 1.15 12.28
CA GLU A 145 -18.74 1.02 11.44
C GLU A 145 -18.59 -0.03 10.32
N ASP A 146 -17.39 -0.16 9.74
CA ASP A 146 -17.06 -1.18 8.72
C ASP A 146 -15.81 -1.99 9.10
N PRO A 147 -15.90 -2.85 10.14
CA PRO A 147 -14.75 -3.57 10.66
C PRO A 147 -14.54 -4.92 9.97
N LEU A 148 -13.27 -5.34 9.88
CA LEU A 148 -12.91 -6.73 9.60
C LEU A 148 -12.77 -7.55 10.88
N ASN A 149 -12.44 -6.89 11.99
CA ASN A 149 -12.37 -7.47 13.32
C ASN A 149 -13.54 -6.96 14.15
N HIS A 150 -14.66 -7.68 14.09
CA HIS A 150 -15.90 -7.30 14.78
C HIS A 150 -15.74 -7.22 16.31
N ASP A 151 -14.91 -8.09 16.90
CA ASP A 151 -14.64 -8.05 18.35
C ASP A 151 -13.90 -6.77 18.75
N ALA A 152 -12.87 -6.40 18.00
CA ALA A 152 -12.14 -5.15 18.24
C ALA A 152 -13.04 -3.92 18.08
N ALA A 153 -13.90 -3.92 17.06
CA ALA A 153 -14.85 -2.85 16.81
C ALA A 153 -15.90 -2.71 17.91
N ALA A 154 -16.47 -3.83 18.37
CA ALA A 154 -17.44 -3.84 19.47
C ALA A 154 -16.82 -3.29 20.76
N VAL A 155 -15.60 -3.71 21.10
CA VAL A 155 -14.90 -3.21 22.28
C VAL A 155 -14.57 -1.72 22.15
N LEU A 156 -14.15 -1.25 20.96
CA LEU A 156 -13.91 0.18 20.72
C LEU A 156 -15.19 1.00 20.94
N ARG A 157 -16.32 0.55 20.39
CA ARG A 157 -17.62 1.23 20.52
C ARG A 157 -18.13 1.24 21.96
N ASP A 158 -18.11 0.09 22.62
CA ASP A 158 -18.80 -0.11 23.90
C ASP A 158 -17.91 0.23 25.11
N ASN A 159 -16.58 0.07 25.00
CA ASN A 159 -15.64 0.33 26.09
C ASN A 159 -14.25 0.77 25.57
N PRO A 160 -14.09 2.05 25.16
CA PRO A 160 -12.83 2.59 24.63
C PRO A 160 -11.61 2.39 25.56
N LYS A 161 -11.82 2.37 26.87
CA LYS A 161 -10.73 2.15 27.85
C LYS A 161 -10.26 0.69 27.84
N LEU A 162 -11.17 -0.27 27.71
CA LEU A 162 -10.81 -1.67 27.53
C LEU A 162 -10.13 -1.88 26.17
N PHE A 163 -10.59 -1.21 25.13
CA PHE A 163 -9.95 -1.24 23.82
C PHE A 163 -8.48 -0.79 23.91
N GLU A 164 -8.22 0.35 24.54
CA GLU A 164 -6.86 0.86 24.77
C GLU A 164 -5.97 -0.16 25.50
N ASN A 165 -6.49 -0.79 26.57
CA ASN A 165 -5.74 -1.82 27.31
C ASN A 165 -5.47 -3.07 26.45
N ASN A 166 -6.43 -3.48 25.62
CA ASN A 166 -6.26 -4.60 24.70
C ASN A 166 -5.20 -4.29 23.64
N VAL A 167 -5.22 -3.08 23.06
CA VAL A 167 -4.22 -2.63 22.09
C VAL A 167 -2.82 -2.66 22.72
N LYS A 168 -2.63 -2.04 23.89
CA LYS A 168 -1.33 -2.04 24.61
C LYS A 168 -0.83 -3.46 24.87
N ARG A 169 -1.71 -4.33 25.37
CA ARG A 169 -1.39 -5.73 25.65
C ARG A 169 -0.99 -6.50 24.39
N ALA A 170 -1.72 -6.34 23.30
CA ALA A 170 -1.40 -6.96 22.01
C ALA A 170 -0.04 -6.45 21.49
N MET A 171 0.19 -5.14 21.53
CA MET A 171 1.42 -4.51 21.04
C MET A 171 2.67 -4.93 21.84
N MET A 172 2.52 -5.26 23.12
CA MET A 172 3.58 -5.82 23.98
C MET A 172 3.90 -7.30 23.71
N GLY A 173 3.17 -7.98 22.83
CA GLY A 173 3.35 -9.42 22.57
C GLY A 173 2.44 -10.33 23.39
N GLY A 174 1.27 -9.83 23.82
CA GLY A 174 0.33 -10.54 24.68
C GLY A 174 -0.84 -11.20 23.93
N HIS A 175 -1.83 -11.62 24.72
CA HIS A 175 -3.07 -12.22 24.22
C HIS A 175 -4.26 -11.27 24.43
N VAL A 176 -5.18 -11.25 23.47
CA VAL A 176 -6.51 -10.65 23.61
C VAL A 176 -7.54 -11.73 23.29
N GLY A 177 -8.32 -12.11 24.31
CA GLY A 177 -9.09 -13.36 24.25
C GLY A 177 -8.16 -14.55 24.05
N GLU A 178 -8.48 -15.41 23.08
CA GLU A 178 -7.67 -16.58 22.71
C GLU A 178 -6.58 -16.26 21.67
N THR A 179 -6.57 -15.04 21.12
CA THR A 179 -5.65 -14.67 20.05
C THR A 179 -4.34 -14.11 20.61
N SER A 180 -3.23 -14.74 20.25
CA SER A 180 -1.87 -14.25 20.52
C SER A 180 -1.42 -13.24 19.46
N PHE A 181 -0.82 -12.13 19.90
CA PHE A 181 -0.26 -11.09 19.03
C PHE A 181 1.27 -11.02 19.26
N PRO A 182 2.09 -10.99 18.20
CA PRO A 182 3.51 -10.74 18.33
C PRO A 182 3.76 -9.29 18.74
N ARG A 183 4.88 -9.07 19.46
CA ARG A 183 5.29 -7.71 19.84
C ARG A 183 5.55 -6.86 18.60
N CYS A 184 4.99 -5.65 18.58
CA CYS A 184 5.14 -4.69 17.48
C CYS A 184 5.47 -3.26 17.92
N MET A 185 5.91 -3.06 19.17
CA MET A 185 6.57 -1.83 19.64
C MET A 185 8.09 -1.94 19.50
#